data_AF-A0AAN6G3C1-F1
#
_entry.id   AF-A0AAN6G3C1-F1
#
_cell.length_a   1.000
_cell.length_b   1.000
_cell.length_c   1.000
_cell.angle_alpha   90.00
_cell.angle_beta   90.00
_cell.angle_gamma   90.00
#
_symmetry.space_group_name_H-M   'P 1'
#
loop_
_entity.id
_entity.type
_entity.pdbx_description
1 polymer ?
#
loop_
_entity_poly.entity_id
_entity_poly.type
_entity_poly.pdbx_seq_one_letter_code
_entity_poly.pdbx_strand_id
1 'polypeptide(L)'
;GLTAIQSAHAYQIAKAVRAKGLGRQACLVAITTGITEANLLNYANSDVGASFNYYYDAVSSDYDSVGVFQQRVSYYPNIDADMDPQQAAEAFLDKMVNIDGWETADVGTVCQEVQGSAYPDRYDENVSQASGICTAMGF
;
A
#
# COMPACT_ATOMS: atom_id res chain seq x y z
N GLY A 1 12.21 -8.63 -11.43
CA GLY A 1 11.48 -9.37 -10.39
C GLY A 1 11.69 -8.68 -9.06
N LEU A 2 10.80 -8.91 -8.08
CA LEU A 2 10.90 -8.30 -6.75
C LEU A 2 12.18 -8.76 -6.01
N THR A 3 12.73 -7.90 -5.15
CA THR A 3 13.72 -8.31 -4.15
C THR A 3 13.08 -9.14 -3.03
N ALA A 4 13.89 -9.73 -2.16
CA ALA A 4 13.40 -10.46 -0.99
C ALA A 4 12.57 -9.57 -0.05
N ILE A 5 13.00 -8.32 0.17
CA ILE A 5 12.31 -7.33 1.00
C ILE A 5 10.95 -6.98 0.38
N GLN A 6 10.93 -6.62 -0.90
CA GLN A 6 9.69 -6.30 -1.62
C GLN A 6 8.71 -7.48 -1.64
N SER A 7 9.23 -8.70 -1.80
CA SER A 7 8.42 -9.92 -1.76
C SER A 7 7.80 -10.13 -0.38
N ALA A 8 8.53 -9.84 0.70
CA ALA A 8 8.04 -9.94 2.07
C ALA A 8 6.93 -8.91 2.34
N HIS A 9 7.09 -7.65 1.92
CA HIS A 9 6.05 -6.63 2.09
C HIS A 9 4.82 -6.89 1.23
N ALA A 10 5.00 -7.31 -0.03
CA ALA A 10 3.89 -7.74 -0.85
C ALA A 10 3.10 -8.90 -0.19
N TYR A 11 3.81 -9.84 0.44
CA TYR A 11 3.16 -10.92 1.20
C TYR A 11 2.37 -10.40 2.42
N GLN A 12 2.90 -9.43 3.17
CA GLN A 12 2.19 -8.79 4.29
C GLN A 12 0.91 -8.08 3.82
N ILE A 13 1.00 -7.34 2.70
CA ILE A 13 -0.17 -6.69 2.08
C ILE A 13 -1.22 -7.73 1.67
N ALA A 14 -0.81 -8.81 0.99
CA ALA A 14 -1.70 -9.91 0.62
C ALA A 14 -2.32 -10.62 1.84
N LYS A 15 -1.57 -10.72 2.95
CA LYS A 15 -2.06 -11.27 4.20
C LYS A 15 -3.16 -10.39 4.81
N ALA A 16 -3.02 -9.05 4.75
CA ALA A 16 -4.07 -8.12 5.16
C ALA A 16 -5.35 -8.29 4.33
N VAL A 17 -5.21 -8.42 2.99
CA VAL A 17 -6.36 -8.68 2.09
C VAL A 17 -7.12 -9.94 2.52
N ARG A 18 -6.41 -11.03 2.80
CA ARG A 18 -7.03 -12.29 3.28
C ARG A 18 -7.63 -12.15 4.67
N ALA A 19 -6.96 -11.46 5.59
CA ALA A 19 -7.44 -11.23 6.94
C ALA A 19 -8.79 -10.49 6.95
N LYS A 20 -9.00 -9.60 5.98
CA LYS A 20 -10.28 -8.91 5.76
C LYS A 20 -11.29 -9.69 4.91
N GLY A 21 -10.96 -10.90 4.47
CA GLY A 21 -11.85 -11.72 3.63
C GLY A 21 -12.07 -11.16 2.22
N LEU A 22 -11.17 -10.29 1.74
CA LEU A 22 -11.29 -9.63 0.45
C LEU A 22 -10.65 -10.46 -0.68
N GLY A 23 -11.14 -10.25 -1.90
CA GLY A 23 -10.77 -11.05 -3.08
C GLY A 23 -9.65 -10.46 -3.93
N ARG A 24 -9.51 -11.00 -5.16
CA ARG A 24 -8.47 -10.62 -6.12
C ARG A 24 -8.40 -9.13 -6.40
N GLN A 25 -9.55 -8.48 -6.55
CA GLN A 25 -9.61 -7.04 -6.83
C GLN A 25 -8.91 -6.22 -5.75
N ALA A 26 -9.13 -6.55 -4.46
CA ALA A 26 -8.49 -5.87 -3.35
C ALA A 26 -6.97 -6.10 -3.34
N CYS A 27 -6.51 -7.31 -3.70
CA CYS A 27 -5.09 -7.57 -3.89
C CYS A 27 -4.50 -6.68 -5.00
N LEU A 28 -5.18 -6.57 -6.15
CA LEU A 28 -4.71 -5.74 -7.25
C LEU A 28 -4.59 -4.28 -6.83
N VAL A 29 -5.60 -3.71 -6.19
CA VAL A 29 -5.59 -2.32 -5.71
C VAL A 29 -4.48 -2.09 -4.69
N ALA A 30 -4.39 -2.94 -3.66
CA ALA A 30 -3.39 -2.76 -2.62
C ALA A 30 -1.96 -2.97 -3.13
N ILE A 31 -1.68 -4.01 -3.92
CA ILE A 31 -0.33 -4.22 -4.45
C ILE A 31 0.05 -3.15 -5.48
N THR A 32 -0.88 -2.72 -6.33
CA THR A 32 -0.62 -1.61 -7.28
C THR A 32 -0.24 -0.35 -6.50
N THR A 33 -1.00 0.00 -5.47
CA THR A 33 -0.69 1.16 -4.61
C THR A 33 0.68 1.02 -3.95
N GLY A 34 0.98 -0.14 -3.36
CA GLY A 34 2.28 -0.35 -2.69
C GLY A 34 3.48 -0.25 -3.65
N ILE A 35 3.32 -0.69 -4.90
CA ILE A 35 4.35 -0.50 -5.93
C ILE A 35 4.49 0.98 -6.30
N THR A 36 3.38 1.66 -6.58
CA THR A 36 3.39 3.03 -7.08
C THR A 36 3.91 4.03 -6.04
N GLU A 37 3.52 3.87 -4.77
CA GLU A 37 3.86 4.82 -3.71
C GLU A 37 5.26 4.62 -3.16
N ALA A 38 5.66 3.36 -3.00
CA ALA A 38 6.85 3.03 -2.21
C ALA A 38 7.71 1.94 -2.83
N ASN A 39 7.40 1.47 -4.05
CA ASN A 39 8.07 0.33 -4.67
C ASN A 39 8.12 -0.89 -3.72
N LEU A 40 7.05 -1.08 -2.91
CA LEU A 40 6.93 -2.10 -1.87
C LEU A 40 8.00 -2.04 -0.77
N LEU A 41 8.60 -0.88 -0.53
CA LEU A 41 9.51 -0.63 0.59
C LEU A 41 8.78 0.06 1.74
N ASN A 42 9.19 -0.23 2.96
CA ASN A 42 8.67 0.42 4.15
C ASN A 42 9.52 1.66 4.48
N TYR A 43 8.98 2.86 4.23
CA TYR A 43 9.72 4.11 4.41
C TYR A 43 9.49 4.71 5.79
N ALA A 44 10.58 5.02 6.50
CA ALA A 44 10.57 6.04 7.56
C ALA A 44 10.61 7.44 6.94
N ASN A 45 10.30 8.47 7.73
CA ASN A 45 10.30 9.86 7.27
C ASN A 45 11.16 10.74 8.20
N SER A 46 12.05 11.54 7.61
CA SER A 46 12.96 12.43 8.35
C SER A 46 12.24 13.47 9.20
N ASP A 47 11.05 13.90 8.79
CA ASP A 47 10.21 14.87 9.50
C ASP A 47 9.30 14.20 10.55
N VAL A 48 9.21 12.87 10.53
CA VAL A 48 8.45 12.07 11.50
C VAL A 48 9.41 11.25 12.35
N GLY A 49 10.03 11.91 13.34
CA GLY A 49 11.08 11.29 14.18
C GLY A 49 10.68 9.97 14.85
N ALA A 50 9.40 9.78 15.18
CA ALA A 50 8.90 8.54 15.77
C ALA A 50 8.94 7.34 14.80
N SER A 51 8.97 7.56 13.48
CA SER A 51 9.03 6.49 12.47
C SER A 51 10.33 5.70 12.54
N PHE A 52 11.43 6.32 13.00
CA PHE A 52 12.73 5.66 13.18
C PHE A 52 12.76 4.63 14.33
N ASN A 53 11.71 4.56 15.16
CA ASN A 53 11.60 3.56 16.22
C ASN A 53 11.10 2.18 15.71
N TYR A 54 10.70 2.10 14.44
CA TYR A 54 10.13 0.91 13.81
C TYR A 54 11.07 0.38 12.72
N TYR A 55 10.81 -0.83 12.22
CA TYR A 55 11.56 -1.37 11.08
C TYR A 55 11.27 -0.55 9.82
N TYR A 56 12.32 -0.15 9.09
CA TYR A 56 12.20 0.56 7.81
C TYR A 56 13.31 0.12 6.85
N ASP A 57 13.04 0.19 5.54
CA ASP A 57 14.02 -0.12 4.49
C ASP A 57 14.70 1.12 3.92
N ALA A 58 14.00 2.25 3.96
CA ALA A 58 14.40 3.50 3.33
C ALA A 58 13.86 4.70 4.11
N VAL A 59 14.36 5.90 3.77
CA VAL A 59 13.96 7.16 4.38
C VAL A 59 13.48 8.10 3.27
N SER A 60 12.32 8.72 3.47
CA SER A 60 11.80 9.80 2.64
C SER A 60 11.70 11.10 3.46
N SER A 61 11.40 12.20 2.77
CA SER A 61 11.10 13.49 3.36
C SER A 61 9.86 14.10 2.71
N ASP A 62 8.96 13.23 2.21
CA ASP A 62 7.72 13.66 1.56
C ASP A 62 6.68 13.97 2.65
N TYR A 63 6.48 15.26 2.92
CA TYR A 63 5.62 15.74 4.01
C TYR A 63 5.82 14.90 5.30
N ASP A 64 4.75 14.31 5.81
CA ASP A 64 4.73 13.38 6.94
C ASP A 64 4.29 11.96 6.50
N SER A 65 4.56 11.59 5.26
CA SER A 65 4.23 10.27 4.67
C SER A 65 5.16 9.17 5.17
N VAL A 66 4.63 8.03 5.60
CA VAL A 66 5.39 6.86 6.07
C VAL A 66 4.86 5.55 5.50
N GLY A 67 5.61 4.48 5.68
CA GLY A 67 5.16 3.11 5.42
C GLY A 67 5.13 2.72 3.94
N VAL A 68 4.61 1.51 3.68
CA VAL A 68 4.53 0.89 2.34
C VAL A 68 3.51 1.54 1.39
N PHE A 69 2.70 2.47 1.89
CA PHE A 69 1.72 3.23 1.10
C PHE A 69 1.97 4.75 1.13
N GLN A 70 3.08 5.21 1.72
CA GLN A 70 3.35 6.64 1.93
C GLN A 70 2.14 7.37 2.55
N GLN A 71 1.53 6.75 3.57
CA GLN A 71 0.39 7.31 4.28
C GLN A 71 0.85 8.46 5.16
N ARG A 72 0.20 9.62 5.03
CA ARG A 72 0.51 10.79 5.86
C ARG A 72 0.04 10.56 7.29
N VAL A 73 0.95 10.69 8.26
CA VAL A 73 0.66 10.49 9.68
C VAL A 73 -0.43 11.45 10.20
N SER A 74 -0.56 12.63 9.60
CA SER A 74 -1.67 13.57 9.85
C SER A 74 -3.07 13.01 9.54
N TYR A 75 -3.18 12.01 8.66
CA TYR A 75 -4.44 11.32 8.32
C TYR A 75 -4.54 9.91 8.88
N TYR A 76 -3.41 9.30 9.22
CA TYR A 76 -3.29 7.99 9.85
C TYR A 76 -2.44 8.18 11.11
N PRO A 77 -3.03 8.44 12.29
CA PRO A 77 -2.26 8.89 13.45
C PRO A 77 -1.56 7.75 14.22
N ASN A 78 -1.78 6.48 13.84
CA ASN A 78 -1.20 5.34 14.54
C ASN A 78 0.10 4.89 13.87
N ILE A 79 1.18 5.60 14.18
CA ILE A 79 2.49 5.38 13.54
C ILE A 79 3.02 3.95 13.65
N ASP A 80 2.68 3.20 14.71
CA ASP A 80 3.03 1.78 14.84
C ASP A 80 2.36 0.95 13.74
N ALA A 81 1.06 1.20 13.50
CA ALA A 81 0.32 0.55 12.43
C ALA A 81 0.81 1.02 11.05
N ASP A 82 1.10 2.31 10.87
CA ASP A 82 1.51 2.85 9.57
C ASP A 82 2.92 2.37 9.16
N MET A 83 3.77 2.10 10.14
CA MET A 83 5.10 1.51 9.95
C MET A 83 5.09 -0.02 9.88
N ASP A 84 3.96 -0.69 10.10
CA ASP A 84 3.80 -2.13 9.89
C ASP A 84 3.12 -2.40 8.54
N PRO A 85 3.78 -3.05 7.57
CA PRO A 85 3.23 -3.27 6.24
C PRO A 85 1.87 -3.98 6.18
N GLN A 86 1.56 -4.85 7.15
CA GLN A 86 0.26 -5.52 7.20
C GLN A 86 -0.80 -4.57 7.77
N GLN A 87 -0.53 -3.90 8.90
CA GLN A 87 -1.50 -3.00 9.52
C GLN A 87 -1.76 -1.75 8.67
N ALA A 88 -0.74 -1.20 8.02
CA ALA A 88 -0.89 -0.12 7.04
C ALA A 88 -1.82 -0.54 5.88
N ALA A 89 -1.68 -1.80 5.42
CA ALA A 89 -2.57 -2.37 4.40
C ALA A 89 -3.99 -2.58 4.93
N GLU A 90 -4.16 -2.99 6.17
CA GLU A 90 -5.48 -3.09 6.79
C GLU A 90 -6.17 -1.71 6.83
N ALA A 91 -5.47 -0.67 7.25
CA ALA A 91 -6.00 0.70 7.27
C ALA A 91 -6.32 1.23 5.85
N PHE A 92 -5.47 0.93 4.86
CA PHE A 92 -5.73 1.24 3.46
C PHE A 92 -7.00 0.55 2.95
N LEU A 93 -7.12 -0.75 3.19
CA LEU A 93 -8.26 -1.55 2.75
C LEU A 93 -9.57 -1.10 3.43
N ASP A 94 -9.51 -0.67 4.69
CA ASP A 94 -10.67 -0.10 5.39
C ASP A 94 -11.18 1.16 4.72
N LYS A 95 -10.31 1.98 4.12
CA LYS A 95 -10.76 3.12 3.30
C LYS A 95 -11.28 2.65 1.94
N MET A 96 -10.57 1.73 1.28
CA MET A 96 -10.93 1.21 -0.05
C MET A 96 -12.35 0.65 -0.10
N VAL A 97 -12.77 -0.15 0.90
CA VAL A 97 -14.09 -0.79 0.90
C VAL A 97 -15.26 0.19 1.09
N ASN A 98 -14.98 1.45 1.44
CA ASN A 98 -16.00 2.51 1.49
C ASN A 98 -16.21 3.21 0.14
N ILE A 99 -15.45 2.86 -0.90
CA ILE A 99 -15.63 3.38 -2.26
C ILE A 99 -16.72 2.57 -2.95
N ASP A 100 -17.79 3.22 -3.39
CA ASP A 100 -18.88 2.55 -4.08
C ASP A 100 -18.41 1.91 -5.41
N GLY A 101 -18.61 0.60 -5.57
CA GLY A 101 -18.31 -0.12 -6.80
C GLY A 101 -16.84 -0.49 -7.02
N TRP A 102 -16.00 -0.37 -5.98
CA TRP A 102 -14.56 -0.69 -6.03
C TRP A 102 -14.27 -2.11 -6.56
N GLU A 103 -15.19 -3.05 -6.37
CA GLU A 103 -15.07 -4.45 -6.77
C GLU A 103 -14.93 -4.63 -8.28
N THR A 104 -15.47 -3.69 -9.06
CA THR A 104 -15.53 -3.76 -10.53
C THR A 104 -14.92 -2.56 -11.25
N ALA A 105 -14.57 -1.52 -10.50
CA ALA A 105 -13.93 -0.34 -11.05
C ALA A 105 -12.49 -0.63 -11.53
N ASP A 106 -11.97 0.26 -12.38
CA ASP A 106 -10.58 0.21 -12.80
C ASP A 106 -9.65 0.33 -11.58
N VAL A 107 -8.60 -0.51 -11.54
CA VAL A 107 -7.71 -0.61 -10.38
C VAL A 107 -7.04 0.73 -10.07
N GLY A 108 -6.53 1.43 -11.08
CA GLY A 108 -5.90 2.74 -10.91
C GLY A 108 -6.85 3.79 -10.36
N THR A 109 -8.11 3.79 -10.81
CA THR A 109 -9.17 4.66 -10.28
C THR A 109 -9.37 4.45 -8.78
N VAL A 110 -9.47 3.18 -8.34
CA VAL A 110 -9.65 2.87 -6.91
C VAL A 110 -8.41 3.28 -6.10
N CYS A 111 -7.20 3.01 -6.61
CA CYS A 111 -5.95 3.43 -5.95
C CYS A 111 -5.92 4.96 -5.75
N GLN A 112 -6.22 5.69 -6.81
CA GLN A 112 -6.27 7.14 -6.82
C GLN A 112 -7.33 7.69 -5.85
N GLU A 113 -8.49 7.06 -5.77
CA GLU A 113 -9.57 7.52 -4.89
C GLU A 113 -9.22 7.31 -3.41
N VAL A 114 -8.50 6.24 -3.06
CA VAL A 114 -8.02 6.05 -1.68
C VAL A 114 -6.90 7.03 -1.33
N GLN A 115 -5.95 7.24 -2.25
CA GLN A 115 -4.71 8.00 -1.96
C GLN A 115 -4.83 9.51 -2.20
N GLY A 116 -5.72 9.94 -3.10
CA GLY A 116 -5.82 11.34 -3.50
C GLY A 116 -4.54 11.90 -4.17
N SER A 117 -3.79 11.05 -4.88
CA SER A 117 -2.53 11.41 -5.54
C SER A 117 -2.70 12.50 -6.61
N ALA A 118 -1.64 13.28 -6.86
CA ALA A 118 -1.62 14.28 -7.94
C ALA A 118 -1.36 13.67 -9.34
N TYR A 119 -1.08 12.35 -9.42
CA TYR A 119 -0.64 11.68 -10.65
C TYR A 119 -1.38 10.34 -10.85
N PRO A 120 -2.68 10.37 -11.20
CA PRO A 120 -3.53 9.18 -11.29
C PRO A 120 -3.00 8.11 -12.26
N ASP A 121 -2.45 8.54 -13.40
CA ASP A 121 -2.02 7.64 -14.48
C ASP A 121 -0.87 6.70 -14.05
N ARG A 122 -0.16 6.99 -12.94
CA ARG A 122 0.96 6.16 -12.46
C ARG A 122 0.52 4.81 -11.92
N TYR A 123 -0.71 4.67 -11.45
CA TYR A 123 -1.18 3.38 -10.95
C TYR A 123 -1.36 2.38 -12.09
N ASP A 124 -1.90 2.82 -13.23
CA ASP A 124 -2.17 1.96 -14.39
C ASP A 124 -0.91 1.29 -14.94
N GLU A 125 0.23 1.97 -14.87
CA GLU A 125 1.55 1.42 -15.26
C GLU A 125 1.94 0.18 -14.45
N ASN A 126 1.44 0.05 -13.22
CA ASN A 126 1.86 -0.98 -12.25
C ASN A 126 0.84 -2.12 -12.09
N VAL A 127 -0.37 -2.00 -12.65
CA VAL A 127 -1.44 -3.01 -12.54
C VAL A 127 -1.00 -4.36 -13.09
N SER A 128 -0.27 -4.38 -14.21
CA SER A 128 0.22 -5.63 -14.81
C SER A 128 1.19 -6.37 -13.89
N GLN A 129 2.12 -5.64 -13.26
CA GLN A 129 3.04 -6.21 -12.29
C GLN A 129 2.30 -6.72 -11.03
N ALA A 130 1.36 -5.93 -10.52
CA ALA A 130 0.52 -6.31 -9.38
C ALA A 130 -0.28 -7.59 -9.67
N SER A 131 -0.82 -7.74 -10.89
CA SER A 131 -1.53 -8.95 -11.31
C SER A 131 -0.65 -10.20 -11.24
N GLY A 132 0.61 -10.10 -11.68
CA GLY A 132 1.58 -11.19 -11.55
C GLY A 132 1.85 -11.58 -10.09
N ILE A 133 1.99 -10.59 -9.21
CA ILE A 133 2.21 -10.80 -7.77
C ILE A 133 0.99 -11.44 -7.11
N CYS A 134 -0.21 -10.91 -7.35
CA CYS A 134 -1.46 -11.44 -6.80
C CYS A 134 -1.71 -12.88 -7.25
N THR A 135 -1.43 -13.19 -8.53
CA THR A 135 -1.51 -14.56 -9.06
C THR A 135 -0.51 -15.49 -8.37
N ALA A 136 0.73 -15.06 -8.18
CA ALA A 136 1.75 -15.85 -7.47
C ALA A 136 1.36 -16.09 -5.99
N MET A 137 0.54 -15.20 -5.43
CA MET A 137 -0.03 -15.33 -4.09
C MET A 137 -1.34 -16.11 -4.07
N GLY A 138 -1.86 -16.61 -5.20
CA GLY A 138 -3.08 -17.41 -5.23
C GLY A 138 -4.38 -16.62 -5.05
N PHE A 139 -4.36 -15.34 -5.39
CA PHE A 139 -5.57 -14.59 -5.76
C PHE A 139 -5.88 -14.77 -7.23
#